data_AF-A0A5D0G954-F1
#
_entry.id   AF-A0A5D0G954-F1
#
_cell.length_a   1.000
_cell.length_b   1.000
_cell.length_c   1.000
_cell.angle_alpha   90.00
_cell.angle_beta   90.00
_cell.angle_gamma   90.00
#
_symmetry.space_group_name_H-M   'P 1'
#
loop_
_entity.id
_entity.type
_entity.pdbx_description
1 polymer ?
#
loop_
_entity_poly.entity_id
_entity_poly.type
_entity_poly.pdbx_seq_one_letter_code
_entity_poly.pdbx_strand_id
1 'polypeptide(L)'
;MKKRDIETREDVNLVVSTFYDKIRKDVFLGPFFNKVITDWPSHIERLTSFWETTLFTTKKLEHKYYGNPLEVHVKVDQENNQRITQEHFGNWINLWFETIDGLFEGEYASKAKHKAQKMSTFLYLNIFQARQ
;
A
#
# COMPACT_ATOMS: atom_id res chain seq x y z
N MET A 1 -19.30 -16.98 8.94
CA MET A 1 -18.64 -16.57 10.19
C MET A 1 -18.26 -15.10 10.07
N LYS A 2 -18.42 -14.33 11.14
CA LYS A 2 -18.02 -12.91 11.20
C LYS A 2 -16.49 -12.82 11.23
N LYS A 3 -15.86 -11.98 10.39
CA LYS A 3 -14.41 -11.76 10.47
C LYS A 3 -14.10 -10.88 11.67
N ARG A 4 -12.86 -10.92 12.16
CA ARG A 4 -12.38 -10.00 13.18
C ARG A 4 -11.78 -8.75 12.52
N ASP A 5 -11.50 -7.73 13.33
CA ASP A 5 -10.83 -6.52 12.85
C ASP A 5 -9.29 -6.66 12.90
N ILE A 6 -8.59 -5.66 12.36
CA ILE A 6 -7.14 -5.53 12.39
C ILE A 6 -6.73 -4.94 13.74
N GLU A 7 -6.00 -5.70 14.56
CA GLU A 7 -5.71 -5.32 15.94
C GLU A 7 -4.21 -5.23 16.23
N THR A 8 -3.40 -6.05 15.57
CA THR A 8 -1.96 -6.20 15.85
C THR A 8 -1.06 -5.92 14.64
N ARG A 9 0.26 -5.87 14.87
CA ARG A 9 1.25 -5.75 13.80
C ARG A 9 1.23 -6.95 12.87
N GLU A 10 1.01 -8.14 13.43
CA GLU A 10 0.92 -9.40 12.69
C GLU A 10 -0.27 -9.38 11.74
N ASP A 11 -1.39 -8.77 12.14
CA ASP A 11 -2.54 -8.56 11.25
C ASP A 11 -2.20 -7.64 10.08
N VAL A 12 -1.52 -6.52 10.38
CA VAL A 12 -1.06 -5.60 9.35
C VAL A 12 -0.10 -6.30 8.39
N ASN A 13 0.85 -7.08 8.91
CA ASN A 13 1.78 -7.85 8.10
C ASN A 13 1.05 -8.87 7.22
N LEU A 14 0.02 -9.55 7.75
CA LEU A 14 -0.79 -10.48 6.98
C LEU A 14 -1.51 -9.79 5.82
N VAL A 15 -2.13 -8.62 6.06
CA VAL A 15 -2.77 -7.83 4.98
C VAL A 15 -1.73 -7.43 3.93
N VAL A 16 -0.60 -6.84 4.36
CA VAL A 16 0.43 -6.35 3.45
C VAL A 16 1.03 -7.49 2.63
N SER A 17 1.42 -8.60 3.26
CA SER A 17 1.98 -9.76 2.58
C SER A 17 1.01 -10.35 1.57
N THR A 18 -0.25 -10.58 1.97
CA THR A 18 -1.30 -11.13 1.09
C THR A 18 -1.57 -10.19 -0.09
N PHE A 19 -1.61 -8.89 0.15
CA PHE A 19 -1.81 -7.89 -0.88
C PHE A 19 -0.67 -7.89 -1.90
N TYR A 20 0.58 -7.90 -1.45
CA TYR A 20 1.72 -7.89 -2.36
C TYR A 20 1.91 -9.22 -3.11
N ASP A 21 1.50 -10.34 -2.54
CA ASP A 21 1.43 -11.61 -3.28
C ASP A 21 0.47 -11.54 -4.46
N LYS A 22 -0.62 -10.78 -4.37
CA LYS A 22 -1.51 -10.49 -5.51
C LYS A 22 -0.85 -9.54 -6.50
N ILE A 23 -0.28 -8.41 -6.02
CA ILE A 23 0.40 -7.42 -6.87
C ILE A 23 1.51 -8.05 -7.71
N ARG A 24 2.32 -8.95 -7.12
CA ARG A 24 3.42 -9.62 -7.82
C ARG A 24 2.98 -10.47 -9.00
N LYS A 25 1.76 -11.02 -8.93
CA LYS A 25 1.15 -11.87 -9.96
C LYS A 25 0.28 -11.08 -10.94
N ASP A 26 -0.07 -9.84 -10.60
CA ASP A 26 -0.90 -8.98 -11.44
C ASP A 26 -0.11 -8.53 -12.68
N VAL A 27 -0.68 -8.73 -13.86
CA VAL A 27 0.00 -8.44 -15.13
C VAL A 27 0.13 -6.94 -15.42
N PHE A 28 -0.70 -6.11 -14.80
CA PHE A 28 -0.74 -4.67 -15.03
C PHE A 28 0.12 -3.91 -14.01
N LEU A 29 0.06 -4.29 -12.74
CA LEU A 29 0.80 -3.66 -11.65
C LEU A 29 2.16 -4.31 -11.45
N GLY A 30 2.23 -5.65 -11.50
CA GLY A 30 3.43 -6.44 -11.22
C GLY A 30 4.70 -5.92 -11.88
N PRO A 31 4.71 -5.53 -13.17
CA PRO A 31 5.91 -4.99 -13.82
C PRO A 31 6.55 -3.77 -13.12
N PHE A 32 5.75 -2.87 -12.53
CA PHE A 32 6.26 -1.69 -11.83
C PHE A 32 6.93 -2.03 -10.50
N PHE A 33 6.45 -3.09 -9.84
CA PHE A 33 6.97 -3.52 -8.55
C PHE A 33 8.13 -4.52 -8.70
N ASN A 34 7.95 -5.56 -9.53
CA ASN A 34 8.93 -6.63 -9.74
C ASN A 34 10.25 -6.15 -10.37
N LYS A 35 10.21 -5.04 -11.12
CA LYS A 35 11.42 -4.43 -11.69
C LYS A 35 12.25 -3.66 -10.65
N VAL A 36 11.60 -3.05 -9.66
CA VAL A 36 12.24 -2.12 -8.70
C VAL A 36 12.59 -2.82 -7.38
N ILE A 37 11.78 -3.78 -6.95
CA ILE A 37 11.94 -4.45 -5.66
C ILE A 37 12.71 -5.75 -5.85
N THR A 38 13.93 -5.78 -5.33
CA THR A 38 14.81 -6.97 -5.34
C THR A 38 14.74 -7.74 -4.03
N ASP A 39 14.62 -7.06 -2.89
CA ASP A 39 14.45 -7.64 -1.56
C ASP A 39 13.00 -7.50 -1.08
N TRP A 40 12.20 -8.52 -1.40
CA TRP A 40 10.79 -8.58 -1.02
C TRP A 40 10.55 -8.65 0.49
N PRO A 41 11.22 -9.53 1.27
CA PRO A 41 11.08 -9.55 2.72
C PRO A 41 11.27 -8.17 3.37
N SER A 42 12.36 -7.46 3.04
CA SER A 42 12.61 -6.12 3.59
C SER A 42 11.57 -5.10 3.15
N HIS A 43 11.09 -5.18 1.91
CA HIS A 43 10.04 -4.30 1.40
C HIS A 43 8.72 -4.48 2.17
N ILE A 44 8.30 -5.73 2.39
CA ILE A 44 7.08 -6.06 3.15
C ILE A 44 7.19 -5.61 4.60
N GLU A 45 8.35 -5.78 5.23
CA GLU A 45 8.57 -5.33 6.60
C GLU A 45 8.47 -3.79 6.72
N ARG A 46 9.08 -3.06 5.78
CA ARG A 46 8.97 -1.60 5.71
C ARG A 46 7.52 -1.15 5.54
N LEU A 47 6.76 -1.81 4.68
CA LEU A 47 5.35 -1.48 4.44
C LEU A 47 4.41 -1.90 5.55
N THR A 48 4.75 -2.96 6.29
CA THR A 48 4.08 -3.31 7.54
C THR A 48 4.20 -2.15 8.53
N SER A 49 5.40 -1.62 8.75
CA SER A 49 5.62 -0.45 9.60
C SER A 49 4.89 0.81 9.10
N PHE A 50 4.83 1.02 7.77
CA PHE A 50 4.07 2.12 7.18
C PHE A 50 2.58 2.05 7.51
N TRP A 51 1.95 0.89 7.28
CA TRP A 51 0.53 0.71 7.53
C TRP A 51 0.21 0.69 9.02
N GLU A 52 1.06 0.08 9.83
CA GLU A 52 0.92 0.10 11.29
C GLU A 52 0.92 1.55 11.81
N THR A 53 1.89 2.36 11.38
CA THR A 53 1.96 3.80 11.74
C THR A 53 0.73 4.57 11.27
N THR A 54 0.23 4.25 10.07
CA THR A 54 -0.93 4.92 9.46
C THR A 54 -2.26 4.57 10.14
N LEU A 55 -2.40 3.34 10.61
CA LEU A 55 -3.63 2.82 11.22
C LEU A 55 -3.68 3.10 12.72
N PHE A 56 -2.60 2.82 13.42
CA PHE A 56 -2.52 2.85 14.87
C PHE A 56 -1.91 4.15 15.40
N THR A 57 -2.33 5.28 14.85
CA THR A 57 -1.83 6.63 15.19
C THR A 57 -1.90 6.99 16.68
N THR A 58 -2.78 6.35 17.44
CA THR A 58 -2.98 6.57 18.88
C THR A 58 -2.27 5.54 19.77
N LYS A 59 -1.71 4.47 19.19
CA LYS A 59 -1.01 3.43 19.95
C LYS A 59 0.47 3.80 20.08
N LYS A 60 1.09 3.36 21.18
CA LYS A 60 2.55 3.33 21.28
C LYS A 60 3.06 2.19 20.40
N LEU A 61 3.90 2.50 19.42
CA LEU A 61 4.45 1.53 18.46
C LEU A 61 5.93 1.33 18.72
N GLU A 62 6.36 0.07 18.69
CA GLU A 62 7.78 -0.32 18.74
C GLU A 62 8.50 0.05 17.44
N HIS A 63 7.79 -0.05 16.30
CA HIS A 63 8.29 0.28 14.98
C HIS A 63 7.53 1.48 14.42
N LYS A 64 8.26 2.46 13.90
CA LYS A 64 7.67 3.63 13.22
C LYS A 64 8.23 3.74 11.82
N TYR A 65 7.35 4.10 10.89
CA TYR A 65 7.77 4.40 9.54
C TYR A 65 8.36 5.79 9.44
N TYR A 66 9.56 5.88 8.85
CA TYR A 66 10.23 7.13 8.51
C TYR A 66 10.54 7.10 7.03
N GLY A 67 9.90 7.98 6.27
CA GLY A 67 10.13 8.09 4.83
C GLY A 67 9.11 8.99 4.16
N ASN A 68 9.36 9.27 2.87
CA ASN A 68 8.51 10.10 2.04
C ASN A 68 7.89 9.25 0.91
N PRO A 69 6.66 8.75 1.07
CA PRO A 69 6.00 7.97 0.02
C PRO A 69 5.93 8.73 -1.31
N LEU A 70 5.66 10.04 -1.30
CA LEU A 70 5.52 10.81 -2.53
C LEU A 70 6.81 10.81 -3.36
N GLU A 71 7.94 11.07 -2.72
CA GLU A 71 9.25 11.08 -3.37
C GLU A 71 9.54 9.74 -4.07
N VAL A 72 9.26 8.62 -3.39
CA VAL A 72 9.44 7.28 -3.98
C VAL A 72 8.53 7.09 -5.18
N HIS A 73 7.26 7.50 -5.12
CA HIS A 73 6.33 7.29 -6.24
C HIS A 73 6.65 8.19 -7.45
N VAL A 74 7.10 9.44 -7.21
CA VAL A 74 7.60 10.32 -8.28
C VAL A 74 8.81 9.68 -8.98
N LYS A 75 9.77 9.17 -8.20
CA LYS A 75 10.94 8.48 -8.74
C LYS A 75 10.57 7.26 -9.56
N VAL A 76 9.69 6.39 -9.05
CA VAL A 76 9.24 5.20 -9.80
C VAL A 76 8.52 5.60 -11.09
N ASP A 77 7.72 6.67 -11.08
CA ASP A 77 7.08 7.16 -12.31
C ASP A 77 8.12 7.62 -13.35
N GLN A 78 9.13 8.39 -12.94
CA GLN A 78 10.23 8.82 -13.80
C GLN A 78 11.01 7.63 -14.40
N GLU A 79 11.36 6.64 -13.57
CA GLU A 79 12.07 5.42 -14.00
C GLU A 79 11.23 4.52 -14.95
N ASN A 80 9.93 4.77 -15.02
CA ASN A 80 8.99 4.09 -15.91
C ASN A 80 8.46 5.00 -17.02
N ASN A 81 9.23 6.02 -17.40
CA ASN A 81 8.90 6.95 -18.49
C ASN A 81 7.54 7.64 -18.31
N GLN A 82 7.20 7.99 -17.07
CA GLN A 82 5.98 8.72 -16.71
C GLN A 82 4.69 7.97 -17.10
N ARG A 83 4.72 6.63 -17.08
CA ARG A 83 3.62 5.76 -17.52
C ARG A 83 2.65 5.36 -16.41
N ILE A 84 2.83 5.77 -15.16
CA ILE A 84 1.87 5.45 -14.10
C ILE A 84 0.60 6.29 -14.33
N THR A 85 -0.52 5.63 -14.53
CA THR A 85 -1.82 6.30 -14.78
C THR A 85 -2.74 6.16 -13.58
N GLN A 86 -3.85 6.90 -13.58
CA GLN A 86 -4.91 6.74 -12.58
C GLN A 86 -5.46 5.31 -12.53
N GLU A 87 -5.45 4.59 -13.65
CA GLU A 87 -5.88 3.19 -13.72
C GLU A 87 -5.01 2.27 -12.86
N HIS A 88 -3.68 2.52 -12.80
CA HIS A 88 -2.79 1.74 -11.93
C HIS A 88 -3.16 1.93 -10.46
N PHE A 89 -3.44 3.17 -10.06
CA PHE A 89 -3.93 3.47 -8.71
C PHE A 89 -5.29 2.82 -8.43
N GLY A 90 -6.21 2.84 -9.41
CA GLY A 90 -7.51 2.16 -9.31
C GLY A 90 -7.37 0.66 -9.08
N ASN A 91 -6.54 -0.02 -9.88
CA ASN A 91 -6.31 -1.46 -9.75
C ASN A 91 -5.62 -1.80 -8.43
N TRP A 92 -4.66 -0.98 -7.98
CA TRP A 92 -4.02 -1.13 -6.68
C TRP A 92 -5.05 -1.04 -5.54
N ILE A 93 -5.96 -0.06 -5.59
CA ILE A 93 -7.03 0.11 -4.60
C ILE A 93 -8.00 -1.07 -4.60
N ASN A 94 -8.38 -1.59 -5.77
CA ASN A 94 -9.27 -2.74 -5.87
C ASN A 94 -8.66 -3.98 -5.21
N LEU A 95 -7.40 -4.28 -5.51
CA LEU A 95 -6.68 -5.41 -4.89
C LEU A 95 -6.51 -5.21 -3.37
N TRP A 96 -6.31 -3.97 -2.91
CA TRP A 96 -6.21 -3.65 -1.49
C TRP A 96 -7.54 -3.92 -0.77
N PHE A 97 -8.65 -3.49 -1.37
CA PHE A 97 -9.99 -3.68 -0.83
C PHE A 97 -10.35 -5.16 -0.80
N GLU A 98 -10.13 -5.87 -1.90
CA GLU A 98 -10.35 -7.32 -1.99
C GLU A 98 -9.54 -8.08 -0.93
N THR A 99 -8.31 -7.64 -0.65
CA THR A 99 -7.46 -8.27 0.37
C THR A 99 -7.99 -8.03 1.77
N ILE A 100 -8.34 -6.78 2.11
CA ILE A 100 -8.91 -6.44 3.42
C ILE A 100 -10.23 -7.18 3.61
N ASP A 101 -11.16 -7.07 2.67
CA ASP A 101 -12.48 -7.68 2.76
C ASP A 101 -12.40 -9.20 2.75
N GLY A 102 -11.32 -9.78 2.21
CA GLY A 102 -10.99 -11.21 2.30
C GLY A 102 -10.58 -11.66 3.70
N LEU A 103 -9.88 -10.82 4.47
CA LEU A 103 -9.23 -11.21 5.73
C LEU A 103 -9.92 -10.66 6.98
N PHE A 104 -10.42 -9.43 6.95
CA PHE A 104 -10.86 -8.68 8.13
C PHE A 104 -12.14 -7.89 7.86
N GLU A 105 -12.86 -7.54 8.93
CA GLU A 105 -13.96 -6.59 8.92
C GLU A 105 -13.92 -5.76 10.23
N GLY A 106 -14.37 -4.51 10.19
CA GLY A 106 -14.40 -3.64 11.36
C GLY A 106 -13.94 -2.21 11.09
N GLU A 107 -13.65 -1.49 12.17
CA GLU A 107 -13.24 -0.08 12.13
C GLU A 107 -11.86 0.09 11.50
N TYR A 108 -10.86 -0.70 11.91
CA TYR A 108 -9.51 -0.59 11.36
C TYR A 108 -9.42 -1.10 9.92
N ALA A 109 -10.17 -2.15 9.57
CA ALA A 109 -10.36 -2.57 8.19
C ALA A 109 -10.94 -1.44 7.31
N SER A 110 -12.00 -0.77 7.79
CA SER A 110 -12.60 0.38 7.09
C SER A 110 -11.64 1.58 7.02
N LYS A 111 -10.90 1.84 8.09
CA LYS A 111 -9.89 2.89 8.16
C LYS A 111 -8.75 2.65 7.17
N ALA A 112 -8.29 1.41 7.01
CA ALA A 112 -7.26 1.03 6.05
C ALA A 112 -7.70 1.31 4.60
N LYS A 113 -8.95 0.98 4.27
CA LYS A 113 -9.56 1.29 2.97
C LYS A 113 -9.65 2.80 2.72
N HIS A 114 -10.16 3.57 3.68
CA HIS A 114 -10.28 5.03 3.55
C HIS A 114 -8.92 5.74 3.45
N LYS A 115 -7.92 5.32 4.24
CA LYS A 115 -6.56 5.89 4.21
C LYS A 115 -5.90 5.62 2.86
N ALA A 116 -6.04 4.40 2.33
CA ALA A 116 -5.53 4.03 1.02
C ALA A 116 -6.11 4.93 -0.09
N GLN A 117 -7.43 5.11 -0.13
CA GLN A 117 -8.08 5.96 -1.13
C GLN A 117 -7.58 7.41 -1.08
N LYS A 118 -7.53 8.01 0.12
CA LYS A 118 -7.03 9.39 0.27
C LYS A 118 -5.59 9.54 -0.20
N MET A 119 -4.73 8.59 0.19
CA MET A 119 -3.33 8.60 -0.22
C MET A 119 -3.18 8.39 -1.73
N SER A 120 -3.95 7.48 -2.33
CA SER A 120 -3.95 7.21 -3.76
C SER A 120 -4.24 8.48 -4.57
N THR A 121 -5.29 9.24 -4.21
CA THR A 121 -5.62 10.51 -4.87
C THR A 121 -4.50 11.53 -4.71
N PHE A 122 -3.98 11.68 -3.48
CA PHE A 122 -2.89 12.60 -3.20
C PHE A 122 -1.63 12.27 -4.02
N LEU A 123 -1.18 11.01 -4.02
CA LEU A 123 0.01 10.59 -4.73
C LEU A 123 -0.14 10.79 -6.23
N TYR A 124 -1.25 10.39 -6.83
CA TYR A 124 -1.45 10.54 -8.28
C TYR A 124 -1.40 12.00 -8.73
N LEU A 125 -2.09 12.90 -8.03
CA LEU A 125 -2.08 14.32 -8.37
C LEU A 125 -0.67 14.94 -8.31
N ASN A 126 0.10 14.58 -7.29
CA ASN A 126 1.45 15.12 -7.13
C ASN A 126 2.45 14.49 -8.10
N ILE A 127 2.32 13.20 -8.43
CA ILE A 127 3.12 12.57 -9.50
C ILE A 127 2.84 13.28 -10.82
N PHE A 128 1.56 13.51 -11.14
CA PHE A 128 1.18 14.21 -12.37
C PHE A 128 1.74 15.64 -12.43
N GLN A 129 1.72 16.38 -11.31
CA GLN A 129 2.34 17.70 -11.22
C GLN A 129 3.86 17.66 -11.40
N ALA A 130 4.54 16.66 -10.84
CA ALA A 130 5.99 16.49 -10.93
C ALA A 130 6.51 16.10 -12.34
N ARG A 131 5.60 15.89 -13.31
CA ARG A 131 5.96 15.66 -14.72
C ARG A 131 6.18 16.95 -15.50
N GLN A 132 5.70 18.07 -14.99
CA GLN A 132 5.79 19.41 -15.58
C GLN A 132 7.14 20.04 -15.25
#